data_AF-A0A2T7Q280-F1
#
_entry.id   AF-A0A2T7Q280-F1
#
_cell.length_a   1.000
_cell.length_b   1.000
_cell.length_c   1.000
_cell.angle_alpha   90.00
_cell.angle_beta   90.00
_cell.angle_gamma   90.00
#
_symmetry.space_group_name_H-M   'P 1'
#
loop_
_entity.id
_entity.type
_entity.pdbx_description
1 polymer ?
#
loop_
_entity_poly.entity_id
_entity_poly.type
_entity_poly.pdbx_seq_one_letter_code
_entity_poly.pdbx_strand_id
1 'polypeptide(L)'
;MTDIYSGKTGSMFKKIKPDKWRHFEVGILMGLILQFFSWKIFTDNFWLSVAISAIIVIAVSYGFELFSKITGKGTYDFIDAVASVIGGIIGIALTLPFQL
;
A
#
# COMPACT_ATOMS: atom_id res chain seq x y z
N MET A 1 -48.95 1.39 15.37
CA MET A 1 -48.79 2.68 14.65
C MET A 1 -48.24 3.65 15.66
N THR A 2 -47.04 4.22 15.59
CA THR A 2 -46.07 4.46 14.50
C THR A 2 -44.78 4.92 15.18
N ASP A 3 -43.68 4.18 15.01
CA ASP A 3 -42.31 4.70 15.25
C ASP A 3 -41.38 4.13 14.17
N ILE A 4 -41.64 4.53 12.91
CA ILE A 4 -40.90 4.13 11.69
C ILE A 4 -39.88 5.21 11.27
N TYR A 5 -39.58 6.20 12.11
CA TYR A 5 -38.73 7.34 11.71
C TYR A 5 -37.56 7.62 12.67
N SER A 6 -36.89 6.59 13.17
CA SER A 6 -35.50 6.77 13.64
C SER A 6 -34.57 6.68 12.44
N GLY A 7 -34.59 7.72 11.60
CA GLY A 7 -33.58 7.99 10.59
C GLY A 7 -32.21 8.14 11.25
N LYS A 8 -31.53 7.01 11.48
CA LYS A 8 -30.10 6.98 11.76
C LYS A 8 -29.41 7.47 10.48
N THR A 9 -29.15 8.78 10.42
CA THR A 9 -28.09 9.35 9.61
C THR A 9 -26.76 8.86 10.18
N GLY A 10 -26.49 7.56 9.99
CA GLY A 10 -25.18 6.98 10.22
C GLY A 10 -24.23 7.70 9.28
N SER A 11 -23.37 8.55 9.83
CA SER A 11 -22.29 9.22 9.11
C SER A 11 -21.62 8.22 8.16
N MET A 12 -21.76 8.41 6.85
CA MET A 12 -21.21 7.52 5.81
C MET A 12 -19.66 7.46 5.82
N PHE A 13 -19.01 8.29 6.64
CA PHE A 13 -17.60 8.19 6.95
C PHE A 13 -17.37 7.08 7.99
N LYS A 14 -17.55 5.84 7.52
CA LYS A 14 -17.06 4.63 8.17
C LYS A 14 -15.59 4.90 8.49
N LYS A 15 -15.26 5.16 9.77
CA LYS A 15 -13.89 5.41 10.24
C LYS A 15 -12.97 4.41 9.56
N ILE A 16 -12.13 4.88 8.63
CA ILE A 16 -11.07 4.06 8.05
C ILE A 16 -10.34 3.49 9.26
N LYS A 17 -10.38 2.17 9.46
CA LYS A 17 -9.74 1.56 10.61
C LYS A 17 -8.27 2.04 10.62
N PRO A 18 -7.74 2.49 11.77
CA PRO A 18 -6.37 3.02 11.86
C PRO A 18 -5.31 2.07 11.28
N ASP A 19 -5.61 0.77 11.25
CA ASP A 19 -4.80 -0.28 10.64
C ASP A 19 -4.45 -0.02 9.16
N LYS A 20 -5.37 0.52 8.37
CA LYS A 20 -5.18 0.74 6.92
C LYS A 20 -4.18 1.87 6.63
N TRP A 21 -4.16 2.88 7.50
CA TRP A 21 -3.20 3.96 7.42
C TRP A 21 -1.78 3.46 7.70
N ARG A 22 -1.63 2.50 8.61
CA ARG A 22 -0.34 1.86 8.87
C ARG A 22 0.17 1.10 7.65
N HIS A 23 -0.68 0.34 6.96
CA HIS A 23 -0.31 -0.34 5.71
C HIS A 23 0.13 0.64 4.63
N PHE A 24 -0.57 1.76 4.50
CA PHE A 24 -0.20 2.83 3.60
C PHE A 24 1.16 3.47 3.94
N GLU A 25 1.40 3.82 5.20
CA GLU A 25 2.67 4.39 5.68
C GLU A 25 3.84 3.43 5.48
N VAL A 26 3.65 2.16 5.82
CA VAL A 26 4.65 1.10 5.57
C VAL A 26 4.90 0.95 4.07
N GLY A 27 3.85 1.06 3.25
CA GLY A 27 3.95 1.13 1.80
C GLY A 27 4.89 2.24 1.33
N ILE A 28 4.70 3.48 1.81
CA ILE A 28 5.58 4.62 1.46
C ILE A 28 7.02 4.31 1.79
N LEU A 29 7.30 3.86 3.02
CA LEU A 29 8.65 3.55 3.46
C LEU A 29 9.28 2.44 2.59
N MET A 30 8.51 1.39 2.28
CA MET A 30 8.93 0.31 1.41
C MET A 30 9.26 0.81 -0.01
N GLY A 31 8.42 1.67 -0.59
CA GLY A 31 8.65 2.27 -1.90
C GLY A 31 9.93 3.11 -1.96
N LEU A 32 10.15 3.96 -0.94
CA LEU A 32 11.38 4.76 -0.80
C LEU A 32 12.62 3.87 -0.78
N ILE A 33 12.62 2.84 0.07
CA ILE A 33 13.74 1.92 0.26
C ILE A 33 14.01 1.14 -1.02
N LEU A 34 12.98 0.51 -1.60
CA LEU A 34 13.13 -0.32 -2.79
C LEU A 34 13.58 0.50 -3.99
N GLN A 35 13.06 1.72 -4.17
CA GLN A 35 13.51 2.57 -5.26
C GLN A 35 14.95 3.03 -5.08
N PHE A 36 15.35 3.38 -3.85
CA PHE A 36 16.74 3.74 -3.55
C PHE A 36 17.71 2.60 -3.86
N PHE A 37 17.40 1.37 -3.43
CA PHE A 37 18.25 0.21 -3.75
C PHE A 37 18.24 -0.13 -5.23
N SER A 38 17.06 -0.12 -5.86
CA SER A 38 16.92 -0.36 -7.29
C SER A 38 17.74 0.65 -8.10
N TRP A 39 17.75 1.91 -7.70
CA TRP A 39 18.57 2.95 -8.32
C TRP A 39 20.06 2.63 -8.28
N LYS A 40 20.58 2.22 -7.11
CA LYS A 40 22.00 1.90 -6.95
C LYS A 40 22.44 0.70 -7.77
N ILE A 41 21.53 -0.23 -8.05
CA ILE A 41 21.81 -1.42 -8.86
C ILE A 41 21.68 -1.09 -10.36
N PHE A 42 20.64 -0.35 -10.75
CA PHE A 42 20.32 -0.03 -12.15
C PHE A 42 20.59 1.45 -12.46
N THR A 43 21.80 1.92 -12.11
CA THR A 43 22.19 3.34 -12.17
C THR A 43 21.99 3.96 -13.56
N ASP A 44 22.24 3.21 -14.62
CA ASP A 44 22.17 3.71 -16.01
C ASP A 44 20.80 3.53 -16.66
N ASN A 45 19.82 2.95 -15.95
CA ASN A 45 18.50 2.68 -16.50
C ASN A 45 17.39 3.06 -15.52
N PHE A 46 17.02 4.34 -15.58
CA PHE A 46 15.95 4.93 -14.78
C PHE A 46 14.64 4.12 -14.87
N TRP A 47 14.18 3.80 -16.07
CA TRP A 47 12.91 3.09 -16.27
C TRP A 47 12.93 1.67 -15.71
N LEU A 48 14.05 0.96 -15.88
CA LEU A 48 14.21 -0.37 -15.31
C LEU A 48 14.23 -0.31 -13.77
N SER A 49 14.91 0.69 -13.20
CA SER A 49 14.95 0.91 -11.76
C SER A 49 13.54 1.06 -11.17
N VAL A 50 12.73 1.94 -11.76
CA VAL A 50 11.34 2.20 -11.36
C VAL A 50 10.47 0.95 -11.54
N ALA A 51 10.59 0.26 -12.68
CA ALA A 51 9.78 -0.92 -12.97
C ALA A 51 10.03 -2.07 -11.98
N ILE A 52 11.30 -2.36 -11.67
CA ILE A 52 11.67 -3.40 -10.71
C ILE A 52 11.15 -3.07 -9.31
N SER A 53 11.32 -1.83 -8.87
CA SER A 53 10.81 -1.39 -7.57
C SER A 53 9.29 -1.54 -7.47
N ALA A 54 8.55 -1.11 -8.50
CA ALA A 54 7.09 -1.24 -8.56
C ALA A 54 6.62 -2.71 -8.54
N ILE A 55 7.30 -3.59 -9.29
CA ILE A 55 7.00 -5.03 -9.29
C ILE A 55 7.19 -5.62 -7.90
N ILE A 56 8.30 -5.29 -7.22
CA ILE A 56 8.58 -5.80 -5.87
C ILE A 56 7.56 -5.26 -4.87
N VAL A 57 7.20 -3.97 -4.92
CA VAL A 57 6.15 -3.39 -4.06
C VAL A 57 4.85 -4.18 -4.20
N ILE A 58 4.41 -4.48 -5.41
CA ILE A 58 3.19 -5.25 -5.67
C ILE A 58 3.33 -6.68 -5.14
N ALA A 59 4.44 -7.35 -5.45
CA ALA A 59 4.69 -8.73 -5.04
C ALA A 59 4.73 -8.88 -3.51
N VAL A 60 5.38 -7.95 -2.80
CA VAL A 60 5.48 -7.95 -1.34
C VAL A 60 4.13 -7.63 -0.71
N SER A 61 3.43 -6.60 -1.20
CA SER A 61 2.13 -6.19 -0.66
C SER A 61 1.07 -7.29 -0.80
N TYR A 62 0.98 -7.89 -2.00
CA TYR A 62 0.06 -9.00 -2.22
C TYR A 62 0.54 -10.31 -1.58
N GLY A 63 1.86 -10.53 -1.51
CA GLY A 63 2.47 -11.71 -0.92
C GLY A 63 2.18 -11.87 0.56
N PHE A 64 2.25 -10.78 1.34
CA PHE A 64 1.87 -10.80 2.76
C PHE A 64 0.39 -11.15 2.95
N GLU A 65 -0.47 -10.61 2.10
CA GLU A 65 -1.90 -10.85 2.16
C GLU A 65 -2.26 -12.29 1.78
N LEU A 66 -1.67 -12.81 0.70
CA LEU A 66 -1.81 -14.20 0.29
C LEU A 66 -1.28 -15.16 1.36
N PHE A 67 -0.16 -14.82 2.01
CA PHE A 67 0.40 -15.60 3.12
C PHE A 67 -0.56 -15.64 4.32
N SER A 68 -1.14 -14.51 4.70
CA SER A 68 -2.17 -14.44 5.75
C SER A 68 -3.39 -15.29 5.41
N LYS A 69 -3.82 -15.28 4.13
CA LYS A 69 -4.93 -16.11 3.63
C LYS A 69 -4.64 -17.61 3.76
N ILE A 70 -3.45 -18.04 3.37
CA ILE A 70 -3.07 -19.47 3.34
C ILE A 70 -2.83 -20.00 4.76
N THR A 71 -2.16 -19.22 5.61
CA THR A 71 -1.75 -19.67 6.94
C THR A 71 -2.80 -19.45 8.01
N GLY A 72 -3.84 -18.64 7.72
CA GLY A 72 -4.83 -18.21 8.70
C GLY A 72 -4.25 -17.31 9.80
N LYS A 73 -3.01 -16.82 9.64
CA LYS A 73 -2.36 -15.91 10.58
C LYS A 73 -2.62 -14.47 10.15
N GLY A 74 -3.43 -13.76 10.93
CA GLY A 74 -3.83 -12.38 10.64
C GLY A 74 -5.22 -12.28 10.04
N THR A 75 -5.66 -11.05 9.74
CA THR A 75 -6.94 -10.80 9.06
C THR A 75 -6.65 -10.63 7.59
N TYR A 76 -7.22 -11.48 6.74
CA TYR A 76 -7.21 -11.25 5.30
C TYR A 76 -8.13 -10.06 4.97
N ASP A 77 -7.54 -8.94 4.56
CA ASP A 77 -8.19 -7.80 3.94
C ASP A 77 -7.37 -7.35 2.71
N PHE A 78 -7.85 -7.67 1.51
CA PHE A 78 -7.21 -7.26 0.25
C PHE A 78 -6.96 -5.73 0.17
N ILE A 79 -7.73 -4.92 0.89
CA ILE A 79 -7.53 -3.48 0.96
C ILE A 79 -6.20 -3.12 1.62
N ASP A 80 -5.65 -3.95 2.50
CA ASP A 80 -4.37 -3.70 3.16
C ASP A 80 -3.20 -3.83 2.17
N ALA A 81 -3.28 -4.81 1.26
CA ALA A 81 -2.36 -4.91 0.13
C ALA A 81 -2.49 -3.70 -0.80
N VAL A 82 -3.72 -3.28 -1.14
CA VAL A 82 -3.95 -2.10 -1.99
C VAL A 82 -3.40 -0.82 -1.34
N ALA A 83 -3.65 -0.60 -0.04
CA ALA A 83 -3.12 0.53 0.71
C ALA A 83 -1.58 0.55 0.69
N SER A 84 -0.96 -0.60 0.89
CA SER A 84 0.50 -0.76 0.83
C SER A 84 1.06 -0.47 -0.56
N VAL A 85 0.39 -0.91 -1.63
CA VAL A 85 0.81 -0.62 -3.03
C VAL A 85 0.69 0.87 -3.34
N ILE A 86 -0.42 1.52 -2.99
CA ILE A 86 -0.60 2.96 -3.23
C ILE A 86 0.48 3.75 -2.47
N GLY A 87 0.72 3.40 -1.20
CA GLY A 87 1.81 3.97 -0.42
C GLY A 87 3.16 3.76 -1.11
N GLY A 88 3.45 2.54 -1.56
CA GLY A 88 4.70 2.21 -2.26
C GLY A 88 4.92 3.00 -3.54
N ILE A 89 3.87 3.20 -4.34
CA ILE A 89 3.94 4.05 -5.54
C ILE A 89 4.28 5.50 -5.16
N ILE A 90 3.68 6.03 -4.09
CA ILE A 90 4.01 7.37 -3.59
C ILE A 90 5.47 7.43 -3.12
N GLY A 91 5.93 6.41 -2.37
CA GLY A 91 7.33 6.31 -1.96
C GLY A 91 8.30 6.32 -3.14
N ILE A 92 8.02 5.53 -4.19
CA ILE A 92 8.80 5.55 -5.43
C ILE A 92 8.79 6.96 -6.05
N ALA A 93 7.60 7.55 -6.21
CA ALA A 93 7.44 8.87 -6.82
C ALA A 93 8.22 9.97 -6.07
N LEU A 94 8.27 9.92 -4.74
CA LEU A 94 9.01 10.86 -3.91
C LEU A 94 10.52 10.80 -4.13
N THR A 95 11.07 9.66 -4.55
CA THR A 95 12.51 9.53 -4.86
C THR A 95 12.89 9.97 -6.27
N LEU A 96 11.95 10.04 -7.22
CA LEU A 96 12.26 10.32 -8.62
C LEU A 96 12.99 11.66 -8.85
N PRO A 97 12.63 12.77 -8.16
CA PRO A 97 13.36 14.03 -8.33
C PRO A 97 14.84 13.97 -7.95
N PHE A 98 15.25 12.99 -7.13
CA PHE A 98 16.65 12.80 -6.72
C PHE A 98 17.44 11.91 -7.68
N GLN A 99 16.75 11.28 -8.64
CA GLN A 99 17.31 10.37 -9.65
C GLN A 99 17.54 11.03 -11.01
N LEU A 100 17.05 12.26 -11.20
CA LEU A 100 17.15 13.05 -12.44
C LEU A 100 18.47 13.84 -12.51
#